data_AF-A0A0F9IHA3-F1
#
_entry.id   AF-A0A0F9IHA3-F1
#
_cell.length_a   1.000
_cell.length_b   1.000
_cell.length_c   1.000
_cell.angle_alpha   90.00
_cell.angle_beta   90.00
_cell.angle_gamma   90.00
#
_symmetry.space_group_name_H-M   'P 1'
#
loop_
_entity.id
_entity.type
_entity.pdbx_description
1 polymer ?
#
loop_
_entity_poly.entity_id
_entity_poly.type
_entity_poly.pdbx_seq_one_letter_code
_entity_poly.pdbx_strand_id
1 'polypeptide(L)'
;MTYNHKKASEDKYPLQVNGKMLQLNSGQMAHLIKKRMREDRAVQKLFEKFEVDLDQLENLNIEIGDLSGRYAETDIDGTVLDKNLFDGGQFFSKNYFVCVHELAHYLSRHKENIAYFNDPEEVLGFVGSVASLLASGSDLDEIFTLVYPRISFHFHNEEDSREFMAHCIYKAKELLG
;
A
#
# COMPACT_ATOMS: atom_id res chain seq x y z
N MET A 1 0.18 0.98 21.56
CA MET A 1 -0.73 -0.12 21.93
C MET A 1 -0.07 -1.39 21.45
N THR A 2 0.18 -2.35 22.33
CA THR A 2 0.75 -3.65 21.93
C THR A 2 -0.34 -4.49 21.25
N TYR A 3 -0.12 -4.86 19.99
CA TYR A 3 -1.03 -5.75 19.27
C TYR A 3 -0.99 -7.14 19.92
N ASN A 4 -2.12 -7.55 20.49
CA ASN A 4 -2.33 -8.95 20.85
C ASN A 4 -2.42 -9.72 19.53
N HIS A 5 -1.44 -10.59 19.24
CA HIS A 5 -1.52 -11.59 18.18
C HIS A 5 -2.81 -12.39 18.33
N LYS A 6 -3.87 -11.95 17.66
CA LYS A 6 -5.10 -12.71 17.53
C LYS A 6 -4.79 -13.88 16.60
N LYS A 7 -5.29 -15.06 16.98
CA LYS A 7 -5.39 -16.24 16.11
C LYS A 7 -5.76 -15.79 14.69
N ALA A 8 -5.05 -16.30 13.69
CA ALA A 8 -5.38 -16.09 12.28
C ALA A 8 -6.89 -16.23 12.08
N SER A 9 -7.51 -15.16 11.59
CA SER A 9 -8.96 -15.15 11.37
C SER A 9 -9.35 -16.28 10.42
N GLU A 10 -10.41 -17.01 10.75
CA GLU A 10 -11.04 -18.00 9.85
C GLU A 10 -11.81 -17.32 8.70
N ASP A 11 -11.87 -15.98 8.70
CA ASP A 11 -12.50 -15.19 7.66
C ASP A 11 -11.88 -15.49 6.30
N LYS A 12 -12.76 -15.53 5.30
CA LYS A 12 -12.39 -15.70 3.89
C LYS A 12 -12.61 -14.40 3.13
N TYR A 13 -11.62 -14.05 2.33
CA TYR A 13 -11.60 -12.84 1.53
C TYR A 13 -11.73 -13.21 0.05
N PRO A 14 -12.64 -12.55 -0.69
CA PRO A 14 -12.82 -12.82 -2.09
C PRO A 14 -11.61 -12.36 -2.90
N LEU A 15 -11.25 -13.12 -3.94
CA LEU A 15 -10.29 -12.71 -4.95
C LEU A 15 -10.73 -13.17 -6.33
N GLN A 16 -10.88 -12.23 -7.26
CA GLN A 16 -11.24 -12.51 -8.65
C GLN A 16 -9.98 -12.86 -9.46
N VAL A 17 -9.94 -14.08 -10.00
CA VAL A 17 -8.86 -14.57 -10.87
C VAL A 17 -9.49 -15.15 -12.13
N ASN A 18 -9.16 -14.58 -13.29
CA ASN A 18 -9.67 -15.03 -14.60
C ASN A 18 -11.21 -15.18 -14.62
N GLY A 19 -11.92 -14.22 -14.04
CA GLY A 19 -13.38 -14.22 -13.95
C GLY A 19 -13.98 -15.14 -12.87
N LYS A 20 -13.17 -15.92 -12.15
CA LYS A 20 -13.62 -16.78 -11.05
C LYS A 20 -13.35 -16.14 -9.70
N MET A 21 -14.31 -16.27 -8.77
CA MET A 21 -14.14 -15.81 -7.39
C MET A 21 -13.54 -16.92 -6.53
N LEU A 22 -12.35 -16.69 -6.02
CA LEU A 22 -11.69 -17.51 -5.01
C LEU A 22 -12.00 -16.96 -3.61
N GLN A 23 -11.94 -17.81 -2.60
CA GLN A 23 -12.14 -17.46 -1.20
C GLN A 23 -10.90 -17.88 -0.43
N LEU A 24 -10.11 -16.91 0.01
CA LEU A 24 -8.79 -17.11 0.60
C LEU A 24 -8.79 -16.70 2.07
N ASN A 25 -8.11 -17.43 2.94
CA ASN A 25 -7.90 -16.96 4.31
C ASN A 25 -6.83 -15.84 4.36
N SER A 26 -6.71 -15.16 5.50
CA SER A 26 -5.76 -14.06 5.70
C SER A 26 -4.32 -14.43 5.33
N GLY A 27 -3.84 -15.61 5.74
CA GLY A 27 -2.47 -16.04 5.46
C GLY A 27 -2.20 -16.29 3.99
N GLN A 28 -3.16 -16.88 3.26
CA GLN A 28 -3.08 -17.04 1.82
C GLN A 28 -3.06 -15.69 1.10
N MET A 29 -3.88 -14.73 1.56
CA MET A 29 -3.90 -13.39 0.98
C MET A 29 -2.59 -12.64 1.24
N ALA A 30 -2.08 -12.64 2.48
CA ALA A 30 -0.80 -12.03 2.84
C ALA A 30 0.36 -12.59 1.99
N HIS A 31 0.39 -13.91 1.77
CA HIS A 31 1.38 -14.54 0.90
C HIS A 31 1.31 -14.03 -0.54
N LEU A 32 0.11 -13.91 -1.11
CA LEU A 32 -0.07 -13.38 -2.46
C LEU A 32 0.31 -11.89 -2.57
N ILE A 33 0.02 -11.10 -1.53
CA ILE A 33 0.41 -9.68 -1.46
C ILE A 33 1.94 -9.56 -1.49
N LYS A 34 2.65 -10.29 -0.62
CA LYS A 34 4.12 -10.29 -0.60
C LYS A 34 4.72 -10.77 -1.92
N LYS A 35 4.13 -11.81 -2.53
CA LYS A 35 4.55 -12.28 -3.85
C LYS A 35 4.43 -11.16 -4.89
N ARG A 36 3.29 -10.48 -4.94
CA ARG A 36 3.07 -9.35 -5.87
C ARG A 36 4.04 -8.20 -5.60
N MET A 37 4.31 -7.88 -4.33
CA MET A 37 5.28 -6.86 -3.89
C MET A 37 6.69 -7.17 -4.38
N ARG A 38 7.15 -8.41 -4.23
CA ARG A 38 8.49 -8.83 -4.69
C ARG A 38 8.68 -8.64 -6.19
N GLU A 39 7.61 -8.81 -6.97
CA GLU A 39 7.57 -8.64 -8.42
C GLU A 39 7.30 -7.18 -8.84
N ASP A 40 6.98 -6.28 -7.92
CA ASP A 40 6.64 -4.89 -8.21
C ASP A 40 7.89 -4.00 -8.28
N ARG A 41 8.07 -3.31 -9.42
CA ARG A 41 9.24 -2.45 -9.65
C ARG A 41 9.30 -1.27 -8.68
N ALA A 42 8.18 -0.69 -8.30
CA ALA A 42 8.16 0.42 -7.33
C ALA A 42 8.59 -0.08 -5.95
N VAL A 43 8.14 -1.26 -5.55
CA VAL A 43 8.58 -1.92 -4.30
C VAL A 43 10.09 -2.16 -4.32
N GLN A 44 10.63 -2.77 -5.39
CA GLN A 44 12.07 -2.98 -5.54
C GLN A 44 12.86 -1.66 -5.39
N LYS A 45 12.37 -0.58 -6.03
CA LYS A 45 12.98 0.75 -5.93
C LYS A 45 12.88 1.38 -4.55
N LEU A 46 11.80 1.13 -3.81
CA LEU A 46 11.69 1.56 -2.41
C LEU A 46 12.74 0.84 -1.55
N PHE A 47 12.86 -0.49 -1.65
CA PHE A 47 13.87 -1.25 -0.92
C PHE A 47 15.30 -0.77 -1.26
N GLU A 48 15.61 -0.54 -2.54
CA GLU A 48 16.88 0.07 -2.96
C GLU A 48 17.10 1.45 -2.32
N LYS A 49 16.09 2.34 -2.36
CA LYS A 49 16.15 3.70 -1.80
C LYS A 49 16.39 3.70 -0.29
N PHE A 50 15.82 2.74 0.42
CA PHE A 50 15.99 2.59 1.86
C PHE A 50 17.25 1.80 2.25
N GLU A 51 17.96 1.24 1.28
CA GLU A 51 19.14 0.37 1.48
C GLU A 51 18.81 -0.88 2.30
N VAL A 52 17.61 -1.43 2.09
CA VAL A 52 17.10 -2.65 2.74
C VAL A 52 17.09 -3.79 1.72
N ASP A 53 17.52 -4.98 2.15
CA ASP A 53 17.43 -6.18 1.31
C ASP A 53 15.96 -6.57 1.08
N LEU A 54 15.57 -6.81 -0.17
CA LEU A 54 14.22 -7.23 -0.54
C LEU A 54 13.79 -8.52 0.16
N ASP A 55 14.74 -9.38 0.56
CA ASP A 55 14.43 -10.58 1.33
C ASP A 55 13.84 -10.29 2.71
N GLN A 56 14.05 -9.08 3.25
CA GLN A 56 13.41 -8.63 4.49
C GLN A 56 11.89 -8.43 4.35
N LEU A 57 11.34 -8.43 3.13
CA LEU A 57 9.89 -8.42 2.90
C LEU A 57 9.18 -9.60 3.58
N GLU A 58 9.86 -10.73 3.79
CA GLU A 58 9.27 -11.86 4.50
C GLU A 58 8.98 -11.54 5.97
N ASN A 59 9.70 -10.59 6.57
CA ASN A 59 9.52 -10.16 7.96
C ASN A 59 8.31 -9.25 8.16
N LEU A 60 7.82 -8.59 7.11
CA LEU A 60 6.64 -7.73 7.18
C LEU A 60 5.41 -8.57 7.55
N ASN A 61 4.83 -8.39 8.74
CA ASN A 61 3.56 -9.02 9.05
C ASN A 61 2.43 -8.30 8.28
N ILE A 62 1.56 -9.04 7.60
CA ILE A 62 0.38 -8.48 6.91
C ILE A 62 -0.85 -9.17 7.48
N GLU A 63 -1.69 -8.40 8.17
CA GLU A 63 -2.94 -8.87 8.74
C GLU A 63 -4.14 -8.20 8.04
N ILE A 64 -5.30 -8.86 8.09
CA ILE A 64 -6.55 -8.28 7.61
C ILE A 64 -7.49 -8.15 8.81
N GLY A 65 -8.01 -6.94 9.03
CA GLY A 65 -8.77 -6.60 10.22
C GLY A 65 -9.92 -5.63 9.94
N ASP A 66 -10.63 -5.25 11.00
CA ASP A 66 -11.63 -4.19 10.97
C ASP A 66 -11.00 -2.92 11.54
N LEU A 67 -10.80 -1.90 10.69
CA LEU A 67 -10.14 -0.66 11.05
C LEU A 67 -11.09 0.52 11.19
N SER A 68 -12.41 0.26 11.26
CA SER A 68 -13.45 1.24 11.63
C SER A 68 -13.35 2.58 10.87
N GLY A 69 -13.16 2.51 9.55
CA GLY A 69 -13.15 3.68 8.66
C GLY A 69 -11.77 4.10 8.14
N ARG A 70 -10.69 3.43 8.55
CA ARG A 70 -9.36 3.56 7.94
C ARG A 70 -9.14 2.45 6.90
N TYR A 71 -8.31 2.70 5.90
CA TYR A 71 -7.97 1.69 4.88
C TYR A 71 -6.87 0.74 5.35
N ALA A 72 -5.89 1.25 6.09
CA ALA A 72 -4.81 0.46 6.64
C ALA A 72 -4.20 1.18 7.85
N GLU A 73 -3.42 0.44 8.63
CA GLU A 73 -2.60 0.94 9.71
C GLU A 73 -1.30 0.14 9.72
N THR A 74 -0.18 0.83 9.60
CA THR A 74 1.17 0.25 9.68
C THR A 74 1.84 0.68 10.97
N ASP A 75 2.69 -0.17 11.52
CA ASP A 75 3.61 0.10 12.61
C ASP A 75 4.99 -0.56 12.35
N ILE A 76 5.81 -0.71 13.39
CA ILE A 76 7.14 -1.34 13.26
C ILE A 76 7.06 -2.86 13.13
N ASP A 77 5.95 -3.49 13.54
CA ASP A 77 5.80 -4.94 13.52
C ASP A 77 5.10 -5.41 12.23
N GLY A 78 4.28 -4.55 11.61
CA GLY A 78 3.75 -4.80 10.28
C GLY A 78 2.60 -3.88 9.86
N THR A 79 1.75 -4.39 8.97
CA THR A 79 0.61 -3.67 8.40
C THR A 79 -0.68 -4.46 8.64
N VAL A 80 -1.71 -3.76 9.12
CA VAL A 80 -3.10 -4.24 9.13
C VAL A 80 -3.84 -3.56 7.98
N LEU A 81 -4.45 -4.37 7.11
CA LEU A 81 -5.31 -3.91 6.01
C LEU A 81 -6.77 -4.03 6.42
N ASP A 82 -7.59 -3.02 6.10
CA ASP A 82 -9.02 -3.11 6.35
C ASP A 82 -9.68 -4.15 5.44
N LYS A 83 -10.54 -4.98 6.03
CA LYS A 83 -11.24 -6.07 5.34
C LYS A 83 -12.05 -5.60 4.13
N ASN A 84 -12.55 -4.36 4.13
CA ASN A 84 -13.38 -3.85 3.04
C ASN A 84 -12.55 -3.58 1.76
N LEU A 85 -11.22 -3.51 1.86
CA LEU A 85 -10.35 -3.43 0.67
C LEU A 85 -10.47 -4.67 -0.23
N PHE A 86 -10.93 -5.79 0.32
CA PHE A 86 -11.06 -7.06 -0.40
C PHE A 86 -12.45 -7.23 -1.02
N ASP A 87 -13.41 -6.36 -0.71
CA ASP A 87 -14.78 -6.47 -1.20
C ASP A 87 -14.85 -6.48 -2.74
N GLY A 88 -15.70 -7.34 -3.27
CA GLY A 88 -15.84 -7.55 -4.72
C GLY A 88 -14.68 -8.28 -5.38
N GLY A 89 -13.63 -8.65 -4.63
CA GLY A 89 -12.53 -9.51 -5.10
C GLY A 89 -11.53 -8.85 -6.05
N GLN A 90 -11.60 -7.54 -6.24
CA GLN A 90 -10.74 -6.80 -7.18
C GLN A 90 -9.53 -6.15 -6.50
N PHE A 91 -9.07 -6.73 -5.39
CA PHE A 91 -8.03 -6.15 -4.55
C PHE A 91 -6.77 -5.78 -5.35
N PHE A 92 -6.21 -6.69 -6.15
CA PHE A 92 -4.95 -6.44 -6.85
C PHE A 92 -5.02 -5.35 -7.92
N SER A 93 -6.19 -5.14 -8.54
CA SER A 93 -6.36 -4.09 -9.56
C SER A 93 -6.82 -2.77 -8.98
N LYS A 94 -7.55 -2.77 -7.86
CA LYS A 94 -8.17 -1.56 -7.31
C LYS A 94 -7.56 -1.04 -6.03
N ASN A 95 -7.00 -1.91 -5.19
CA ASN A 95 -6.64 -1.57 -3.82
C ASN A 95 -5.20 -1.91 -3.46
N TYR A 96 -4.47 -2.66 -4.29
CA TYR A 96 -3.08 -3.05 -4.01
C TYR A 96 -2.13 -1.86 -3.79
N PHE A 97 -2.41 -0.71 -4.40
CA PHE A 97 -1.62 0.50 -4.16
C PHE A 97 -1.61 0.92 -2.68
N VAL A 98 -2.65 0.56 -1.89
CA VAL A 98 -2.65 0.73 -0.41
C VAL A 98 -1.42 0.06 0.18
N CYS A 99 -1.13 -1.19 -0.20
CA CYS A 99 -0.01 -1.95 0.35
C CYS A 99 1.34 -1.29 0.05
N VAL A 100 1.47 -0.61 -1.10
CA VAL A 100 2.70 0.09 -1.47
C VAL A 100 2.86 1.37 -0.67
N HIS A 101 1.76 2.10 -0.41
CA HIS A 101 1.75 3.24 0.51
C HIS A 101 2.22 2.81 1.91
N GLU A 102 1.59 1.78 2.47
CA GLU A 102 1.91 1.25 3.79
C GLU A 102 3.33 0.67 3.89
N LEU A 103 3.85 0.08 2.81
CA LEU A 103 5.22 -0.40 2.78
C LEU A 103 6.23 0.74 2.95
N ALA A 104 5.95 1.92 2.38
CA ALA A 104 6.82 3.09 2.57
C ALA A 104 6.86 3.50 4.05
N HIS A 105 5.71 3.48 4.73
CA HIS A 105 5.62 3.70 6.18
C HIS A 105 6.47 2.69 6.97
N TYR A 106 6.33 1.41 6.65
CA TYR A 106 7.08 0.33 7.31
C TYR A 106 8.60 0.49 7.16
N LEU A 107 9.08 0.74 5.93
CA LEU A 107 10.50 0.91 5.63
C LEU A 107 11.08 2.17 6.28
N SER A 108 10.33 3.26 6.28
CA SER A 108 10.71 4.52 6.94
C SER A 108 10.94 4.32 8.43
N ARG A 109 10.01 3.66 9.12
CA ARG A 109 10.08 3.41 10.57
C ARG A 109 11.17 2.43 10.99
N HIS A 110 11.60 1.56 10.08
CA HIS A 110 12.79 0.72 10.30
C HIS A 110 14.09 1.51 10.22
N LYS A 111 14.11 2.60 9.46
CA LYS A 111 15.29 3.48 9.31
C LYS A 111 15.32 4.60 10.35
N GLU A 112 14.17 5.12 10.74
CA GLU A 112 14.02 6.28 11.62
C GLU A 112 13.13 5.94 12.83
N ASN A 113 13.70 6.07 14.04
CA ASN A 113 13.04 5.69 15.30
C ASN A 113 11.96 6.68 15.79
N ILE A 114 11.47 7.60 14.95
CA ILE A 114 10.48 8.64 15.31
C ILE A 114 9.68 9.04 14.06
N ALA A 115 8.36 8.85 14.05
CA ALA A 115 7.44 9.31 12.99
C ALA A 115 6.41 10.30 13.55
N TYR A 116 6.13 11.40 12.84
CA TYR A 116 5.02 12.33 13.12
C TYR A 116 4.70 13.23 11.91
N PHE A 117 3.64 12.85 11.18
CA PHE A 117 2.56 13.62 10.51
C PHE A 117 2.83 14.87 9.65
N ASN A 118 4.00 15.50 9.68
CA ASN A 118 4.42 16.53 8.71
C ASN A 118 5.32 15.90 7.62
N ASP A 119 5.05 14.62 7.30
CA ASP A 119 6.06 13.58 7.17
C ASP A 119 6.48 13.32 5.72
N PRO A 120 7.78 13.43 5.37
CA PRO A 120 8.33 12.93 4.11
C PRO A 120 7.92 11.49 3.78
N GLU A 121 7.60 10.70 4.82
CA GLU A 121 7.06 9.34 4.76
C GLU A 121 5.72 9.25 4.00
N GLU A 122 4.73 10.08 4.34
CA GLU A 122 3.40 10.10 3.69
C GLU A 122 3.50 10.46 2.21
N VAL A 123 4.34 11.46 1.89
CA VAL A 123 4.62 11.84 0.49
C VAL A 123 5.24 10.67 -0.26
N LEU A 124 6.19 9.97 0.36
CA LEU A 124 6.82 8.81 -0.27
C LEU A 124 5.84 7.65 -0.45
N GLY A 125 4.90 7.44 0.47
CA GLY A 125 3.82 6.47 0.34
C GLY A 125 2.92 6.72 -0.87
N PHE A 126 2.51 7.98 -1.08
CA PHE A 126 1.75 8.35 -2.29
C PHE A 126 2.59 8.23 -3.57
N VAL A 127 3.87 8.63 -3.53
CA VAL A 127 4.79 8.46 -4.67
C VAL A 127 4.96 6.99 -5.03
N GLY A 128 5.16 6.11 -4.05
CA GLY A 128 5.26 4.66 -4.25
C GLY A 128 3.99 4.07 -4.85
N SER A 129 2.82 4.48 -4.35
CA SER A 129 1.51 4.08 -4.89
C SER A 129 1.35 4.42 -6.37
N VAL A 130 1.66 5.67 -6.73
CA VAL A 130 1.59 6.14 -8.12
C VAL A 130 2.61 5.41 -8.99
N ALA A 131 3.83 5.19 -8.50
CA ALA A 131 4.87 4.46 -9.22
C ALA A 131 4.46 3.00 -9.51
N SER A 132 3.83 2.32 -8.55
CA SER A 132 3.35 0.95 -8.74
C SER A 132 2.29 0.86 -9.85
N LEU A 133 1.31 1.78 -9.86
CA LEU A 133 0.27 1.84 -10.89
C LEU A 133 0.86 2.15 -12.28
N LEU A 134 1.79 3.11 -12.36
CA LEU A 134 2.51 3.42 -13.61
C LEU A 134 3.28 2.21 -14.12
N ALA A 135 4.01 1.50 -13.24
CA ALA A 135 4.79 0.33 -13.61
C ALA A 135 3.92 -0.84 -14.10
N SER A 136 2.67 -0.95 -13.64
CA SER A 136 1.70 -1.93 -14.13
C SER A 136 0.99 -1.52 -15.42
N GLY A 137 1.24 -0.32 -15.94
CA GLY A 137 0.67 0.16 -17.21
C GLY A 137 -0.65 0.91 -17.07
N SER A 138 -1.05 1.32 -15.86
CA SER A 138 -2.20 2.21 -15.66
C SER A 138 -1.95 3.57 -16.31
N ASP A 139 -2.99 4.15 -16.90
CA ASP A 139 -2.95 5.51 -17.42
C ASP A 139 -3.19 6.55 -16.31
N LEU A 140 -3.03 7.83 -16.65
CA LEU A 140 -3.16 8.91 -15.68
C LEU A 140 -4.60 9.06 -15.15
N ASP A 141 -5.62 8.72 -15.93
CA ASP A 141 -7.02 8.83 -15.52
C ASP A 141 -7.37 7.76 -14.49
N GLU A 142 -6.87 6.53 -14.69
CA GLU A 142 -7.00 5.44 -13.73
C GLU A 142 -6.26 5.76 -12.43
N ILE A 143 -5.01 6.22 -12.54
CA ILE A 143 -4.21 6.63 -11.38
C ILE A 143 -4.91 7.75 -10.59
N PHE A 144 -5.44 8.76 -11.29
CA PHE A 144 -6.16 9.84 -10.65
C PHE A 144 -7.40 9.30 -9.95
N THR A 145 -8.20 8.45 -10.61
CA THR A 145 -9.40 7.86 -10.02
C THR A 145 -9.11 7.04 -8.75
N LEU A 146 -8.00 6.31 -8.72
CA LEU A 146 -7.65 5.44 -7.59
C LEU A 146 -7.00 6.21 -6.44
N VAL A 147 -6.03 7.09 -6.73
CA VAL A 147 -5.17 7.69 -5.71
C VAL A 147 -5.68 9.06 -5.26
N TYR A 148 -6.19 9.89 -6.18
CA TYR A 148 -6.57 11.28 -5.87
C TYR A 148 -7.62 11.40 -4.76
N PRO A 149 -8.70 10.57 -4.69
CA PRO A 149 -9.67 10.69 -3.62
C PRO A 149 -9.01 10.64 -2.24
N ARG A 150 -8.00 9.77 -2.08
CA ARG A 150 -7.27 9.62 -0.81
C ARG A 150 -6.40 10.82 -0.51
N ILE A 151 -5.65 11.30 -1.50
CA ILE A 151 -4.89 12.55 -1.38
C ILE A 151 -5.80 13.70 -0.97
N SER A 152 -6.95 13.86 -1.64
CA SER A 152 -7.84 15.00 -1.44
C SER A 152 -8.38 15.11 -0.01
N PHE A 153 -8.52 13.99 0.72
CA PHE A 153 -8.91 14.00 2.13
C PHE A 153 -7.88 14.69 3.05
N HIS A 154 -6.64 14.85 2.61
CA HIS A 154 -5.58 15.51 3.39
C HIS A 154 -5.50 17.02 3.15
N PHE A 155 -6.27 17.58 2.22
CA PHE A 155 -6.20 18.99 1.85
C PHE A 155 -7.54 19.70 2.10
N HIS A 156 -7.45 21.00 2.42
CA HIS A 156 -8.63 21.83 2.63
C HIS A 156 -9.21 22.43 1.33
N ASN A 157 -8.47 22.34 0.22
CA ASN A 157 -8.92 22.81 -1.09
C ASN A 157 -8.46 21.86 -2.21
N GLU A 158 -9.16 21.95 -3.34
CA GLU A 158 -8.94 21.09 -4.50
C GLU A 158 -7.65 21.44 -5.27
N GLU A 159 -7.24 22.71 -5.27
CA GLU A 159 -6.07 23.18 -6.01
C GLU A 159 -4.79 22.57 -5.44
N ASP A 160 -4.58 22.67 -4.13
CA ASP A 160 -3.40 22.11 -3.44
C ASP A 160 -3.33 20.59 -3.59
N SER A 161 -4.46 19.89 -3.51
CA SER A 161 -4.48 18.42 -3.69
C SER A 161 -4.15 18.01 -5.13
N ARG A 162 -4.56 18.79 -6.13
CA ARG A 162 -4.19 18.56 -7.54
C ARG A 162 -2.71 18.83 -7.78
N GLU A 163 -2.17 19.91 -7.22
CA GLU A 163 -0.74 20.21 -7.30
C GLU A 163 0.10 19.10 -6.65
N PHE A 164 -0.31 18.63 -5.46
CA PHE A 164 0.33 17.53 -4.77
C PHE A 164 0.27 16.23 -5.59
N MET A 165 -0.88 15.91 -6.20
CA MET A 165 -1.00 14.75 -7.08
C MET A 165 -0.07 14.84 -8.29
N ALA A 166 0.04 16.01 -8.93
CA ALA A 166 0.97 16.24 -10.03
C ALA A 166 2.43 16.06 -9.59
N HIS A 167 2.78 16.54 -8.39
CA HIS A 167 4.10 16.33 -7.80
C HIS A 167 4.37 14.84 -7.53
N CYS A 168 3.39 14.08 -7.03
CA CYS A 168 3.51 12.64 -6.83
C CYS A 168 3.78 11.91 -8.16
N ILE A 169 3.06 12.26 -9.24
CA ILE A 169 3.28 11.69 -10.58
C ILE A 169 4.70 11.99 -11.08
N TYR A 170 5.18 13.22 -10.91
CA TYR A 170 6.54 13.58 -11.30
C TYR A 170 7.58 12.76 -10.53
N LYS A 171 7.47 12.70 -9.21
CA LYS A 171 8.39 11.94 -8.34
C LYS A 171 8.32 10.44 -8.57
N ALA A 172 7.15 9.90 -8.90
CA ALA A 172 6.98 8.49 -9.23
C ALA A 172 7.73 8.12 -10.51
N LYS A 173 7.72 8.99 -11.53
CA LYS A 173 8.53 8.80 -12.74
C LYS A 173 10.02 8.83 -12.42
N GLU A 174 10.48 9.80 -11.61
CA GLU A 174 11.88 9.86 -11.17
C GLU A 174 12.30 8.58 -10.40
N LEU A 175 11.42 8.05 -9.54
CA LEU A 175 11.67 6.82 -8.79
C LEU A 175 11.84 5.60 -9.70
N LEU A 176 11.08 5.53 -10.80
CA LEU A 176 11.14 4.41 -11.73
C LEU A 176 12.37 4.47 -12.65
N GLY A 177 12.97 5.65 -12.88
CA GLY A 177 14.10 5.86 -13.79
C GLY A 177 13.66 6.01 -15.23
#